data_AF-A0A4Y7RYV8-F1
#
_entry.id   AF-A0A4Y7RYV8-F1
#
_cell.length_a   1.000
_cell.length_b   1.000
_cell.length_c   1.000
_cell.angle_alpha   90.00
_cell.angle_beta   90.00
_cell.angle_gamma   90.00
#
_symmetry.space_group_name_H-M   'P 1'
#
loop_
_entity.id
_entity.type
_entity.pdbx_description
1 polymer ?
#
loop_
_entity_poly.entity_id
_entity_poly.type
_entity_poly.pdbx_seq_one_letter_code
_entity_poly.pdbx_strand_id
1 'polypeptide(L)'
;MKFRTPLPDTQISFYQRLEKLKQSTLQEALFETVKNADIGKIDEDLKNYVKNNDLQLLAKHGIRGEVMFMVPYILEMNPRLIGYYRLLLGFPQKSFYTGERGLGFGVFSGMEFKGIITKTQQPLLVELVKALNTSASLLLNSISKSAISSSLFRDLTLLTLGPQLRGGRNNDLGTAATKMVFEIIRDIVDEAIILSSEDKIVLKNAAGRETSIEFSSDPDIIIREKLKSGKYRNWIAIEIKGGTDAANSHNRLGEAEKSHQKAKQVGYTECWTLIGFQVDLTIASSESPTTDKFYYIPNLVAKDSVDYADFKENIIALTGISD
;
A
#
# COMPACT_ATOMS: atom_id res chain seq x y z
N MET A 1 -17.37 19.46 -31.69
CA MET A 1 -16.33 18.88 -30.81
C MET A 1 -17.03 18.08 -29.73
N LYS A 2 -16.77 16.78 -29.59
CA LYS A 2 -17.45 15.92 -28.59
C LYS A 2 -16.43 15.55 -27.52
N PHE A 3 -16.56 16.13 -26.34
CA PHE A 3 -15.70 15.79 -25.21
C PHE A 3 -16.09 14.39 -24.68
N ARG A 4 -15.09 13.56 -24.38
CA ARG A 4 -15.32 12.33 -23.61
C ARG A 4 -15.56 12.72 -22.17
N THR A 5 -16.55 12.12 -21.51
CA THR A 5 -16.82 12.36 -20.08
C THR A 5 -15.98 11.39 -19.27
N PRO A 6 -14.97 11.85 -18.51
CA PRO A 6 -14.14 10.98 -17.68
C PRO A 6 -14.90 10.53 -16.42
N LEU A 7 -14.69 9.29 -15.99
CA LEU A 7 -15.18 8.79 -14.70
C LEU A 7 -14.21 9.21 -13.58
N PRO A 8 -14.67 9.82 -12.47
CA PRO A 8 -13.81 10.27 -11.38
C PRO A 8 -13.50 9.14 -10.38
N ASP A 9 -13.15 7.94 -10.86
CA ASP A 9 -13.00 6.72 -10.04
C ASP A 9 -12.00 6.88 -8.88
N THR A 10 -10.94 7.66 -9.09
CA THR A 10 -9.97 8.00 -8.03
C THR A 10 -10.65 8.73 -6.88
N GLN A 11 -11.47 9.73 -7.19
CA GLN A 11 -12.13 10.53 -6.16
C GLN A 11 -13.23 9.73 -5.45
N ILE A 12 -13.97 8.90 -6.20
CA ILE A 12 -14.98 7.99 -5.63
C ILE A 12 -14.33 7.01 -4.64
N SER A 13 -13.22 6.38 -5.03
CA SER A 13 -12.48 5.46 -4.17
C SER A 13 -11.89 6.15 -2.94
N PHE A 14 -11.35 7.36 -3.09
CA PHE A 14 -10.84 8.15 -1.96
C PHE A 14 -11.95 8.52 -0.99
N TYR A 15 -13.12 8.92 -1.48
CA TYR A 15 -14.27 9.21 -0.64
C TYR A 15 -14.69 7.99 0.19
N GLN A 16 -14.84 6.82 -0.44
CA GLN A 16 -15.19 5.58 0.27
C GLN A 16 -14.17 5.20 1.35
N ARG A 17 -12.86 5.37 1.08
CA ARG A 17 -11.80 5.14 2.07
C ARG A 17 -11.82 6.18 3.18
N LEU A 18 -12.06 7.44 2.85
CA LEU A 18 -12.15 8.54 3.81
C LEU A 18 -13.28 8.31 4.81
N GLU A 19 -14.47 7.88 4.35
CA GLU A 19 -15.60 7.58 5.24
C GLU A 19 -15.27 6.49 6.26
N LYS A 20 -14.51 5.45 5.87
CA LYS A 20 -14.03 4.42 6.80
C LYS A 20 -13.01 4.96 7.81
N LEU A 21 -12.13 5.86 7.38
CA LEU A 21 -11.12 6.48 8.25
C LEU A 21 -11.73 7.47 9.24
N LYS A 22 -12.80 8.18 8.86
CA LYS A 22 -13.58 9.04 9.78
C LYS A 22 -14.05 8.29 11.02
N GLN A 23 -14.44 7.02 10.85
CA GLN A 23 -14.94 6.18 11.93
C GLN A 23 -13.85 5.59 12.83
N SER A 24 -12.57 5.68 12.45
CA SER A 24 -11.51 4.92 13.12
C SER A 24 -10.28 5.74 13.52
N THR A 25 -9.79 6.64 12.66
CA THR A 25 -8.48 7.28 12.81
C THR A 25 -8.46 8.77 12.51
N LEU A 26 -9.61 9.40 12.24
CA LEU A 26 -9.71 10.85 12.02
C LEU A 26 -10.45 11.54 13.16
N GLN A 27 -10.63 12.85 13.03
CA GLN A 27 -11.17 13.72 14.08
C GLN A 27 -12.58 13.30 14.54
N GLU A 28 -13.41 12.77 13.65
CA GLU A 28 -14.73 12.27 14.00
C GLU A 28 -14.65 11.08 14.98
N ALA A 29 -13.67 10.19 14.81
CA ALA A 29 -13.41 9.09 15.75
C ALA A 29 -12.92 9.61 17.11
N LEU A 30 -12.13 10.69 17.13
CA LEU A 30 -11.74 11.36 18.38
C LEU A 30 -12.98 11.90 19.10
N PHE A 31 -13.86 12.61 18.40
CA PHE A 31 -15.06 13.17 19.01
C PHE A 31 -16.02 12.12 19.54
N GLU A 32 -16.23 11.01 18.83
CA GLU A 32 -17.05 9.91 19.33
C GLU A 32 -16.39 9.21 20.54
N THR A 33 -15.06 9.16 20.59
CA THR A 33 -14.34 8.64 21.77
C THR A 33 -14.54 9.58 22.97
N VAL A 34 -14.36 10.88 22.78
CA VAL A 34 -14.51 11.91 23.84
C VAL A 34 -15.94 11.97 24.37
N LYS A 35 -16.95 11.84 23.51
CA LYS A 35 -18.37 11.81 23.89
C LYS A 35 -18.69 10.75 24.97
N ASN A 36 -17.96 9.64 24.96
CA ASN A 36 -18.13 8.53 25.89
C ASN A 36 -17.08 8.52 27.03
N ALA A 37 -16.19 9.52 27.07
CA ALA A 37 -15.08 9.58 28.00
C ALA A 37 -15.43 10.39 29.25
N ASP A 38 -14.74 10.09 30.35
CA ASP A 38 -14.72 10.94 31.53
C ASP A 38 -13.88 12.19 31.27
N ILE A 39 -14.54 13.35 31.19
CA ILE A 39 -13.89 14.65 30.93
C ILE A 39 -12.88 15.00 32.03
N GLY A 40 -13.14 14.61 33.28
CA GLY A 40 -12.21 14.89 34.39
C GLY A 40 -10.86 14.21 34.20
N LYS A 41 -10.86 12.98 33.68
CA LYS A 41 -9.62 12.24 33.36
C LYS A 41 -8.88 12.84 32.17
N ILE A 42 -9.61 13.30 31.15
CA ILE A 42 -9.01 14.01 30.00
C ILE A 42 -8.30 15.27 30.49
N ASP A 43 -8.98 16.08 31.31
CA ASP A 43 -8.44 17.35 31.79
C ASP A 43 -7.24 17.12 32.75
N GLU A 44 -7.26 16.06 33.56
CA GLU A 44 -6.12 15.64 34.39
C GLU A 44 -4.89 15.26 33.54
N ASP A 45 -5.08 14.41 32.53
CA ASP A 45 -4.01 14.01 31.62
C ASP A 45 -3.44 15.21 30.84
N LEU A 46 -4.30 16.08 30.31
CA LEU A 46 -3.87 17.30 29.63
C LEU A 46 -3.01 18.18 30.55
N LYS A 47 -3.41 18.34 31.81
CA LYS A 47 -2.63 19.07 32.82
C LYS A 47 -1.26 18.43 33.08
N ASN A 48 -1.19 17.10 33.06
CA ASN A 48 0.04 16.36 33.36
C ASN A 48 1.03 16.33 32.18
N TYR A 49 0.54 16.33 30.93
CA TYR A 49 1.35 16.07 29.75
C TYR A 49 1.46 17.24 28.75
N VAL A 50 0.77 18.37 29.00
CA VAL A 50 0.77 19.53 28.11
C VAL A 50 1.12 20.81 28.86
N LYS A 51 1.87 21.70 28.22
CA LYS A 51 2.20 23.01 28.80
C LYS A 51 0.94 23.87 28.91
N ASN A 52 0.74 24.49 30.07
CA ASN A 52 -0.43 25.33 30.31
C ASN A 52 -0.60 26.46 29.26
N ASN A 53 0.50 27.06 28.79
CA ASN A 53 0.42 28.11 27.76
C ASN A 53 -0.13 27.60 26.42
N ASP A 54 0.14 26.33 26.07
CA ASP A 54 -0.38 25.73 24.85
C ASP A 54 -1.88 25.46 24.98
N LEU A 55 -2.33 24.98 26.14
CA LEU A 55 -3.75 24.80 26.46
C LEU A 55 -4.50 26.13 26.46
N GLN A 56 -3.92 27.18 27.04
CA GLN A 56 -4.49 28.53 27.02
C GLN A 56 -4.61 29.08 25.60
N LEU A 57 -3.63 28.80 24.73
CA LEU A 57 -3.68 29.21 23.33
C LEU A 57 -4.83 28.52 22.60
N LEU A 58 -5.03 27.21 22.77
CA LEU A 58 -6.16 26.51 22.17
C LEU A 58 -7.50 27.00 22.73
N ALA A 59 -7.59 27.17 24.06
CA ALA A 59 -8.80 27.64 24.74
C ALA A 59 -9.23 29.03 24.25
N LYS A 60 -8.28 29.94 23.96
CA LYS A 60 -8.56 31.26 23.37
C LYS A 60 -9.35 31.15 22.05
N HIS A 61 -9.13 30.07 21.29
CA HIS A 61 -9.81 29.80 20.02
C HIS A 61 -11.02 28.86 20.17
N GLY A 62 -11.44 28.55 21.40
CA GLY A 62 -12.54 27.64 21.67
C GLY A 62 -12.23 26.19 21.31
N ILE A 63 -10.95 25.81 21.26
CA ILE A 63 -10.52 24.46 20.89
C ILE A 63 -10.12 23.70 22.15
N ARG A 64 -10.64 22.47 22.29
CA ARG A 64 -10.26 21.57 23.37
C ARG A 64 -8.86 20.98 23.16
N GLY A 65 -8.14 20.76 24.26
CA GLY A 65 -6.74 20.34 24.23
C GLY A 65 -6.52 19.01 23.50
N GLU A 66 -7.42 18.05 23.68
CA GLU A 66 -7.32 16.72 23.06
C GLU A 66 -7.47 16.71 21.53
N VAL A 67 -7.87 17.83 20.91
CA VAL A 67 -7.84 17.96 19.45
C VAL A 67 -6.40 18.06 18.94
N MET A 68 -5.51 18.68 19.71
CA MET A 68 -4.12 18.91 19.31
C MET A 68 -3.15 17.95 20.00
N PHE A 69 -3.42 17.64 21.27
CA PHE A 69 -2.51 16.92 22.14
C PHE A 69 -3.03 15.52 22.43
N MET A 70 -2.11 14.56 22.40
CA MET A 70 -2.36 13.18 22.77
C MET A 70 -2.62 13.07 24.26
N VAL A 71 -3.69 12.37 24.60
CA VAL A 71 -4.15 12.12 25.97
C VAL A 71 -4.08 10.60 26.22
N PRO A 72 -3.28 10.11 27.19
CA PRO A 72 -3.17 8.68 27.48
C PRO A 72 -4.51 7.99 27.66
N TYR A 73 -5.41 8.56 28.46
CA TYR A 73 -6.74 8.00 28.70
C TYR A 73 -7.56 7.82 27.41
N ILE A 74 -7.47 8.76 26.46
CA ILE A 74 -8.13 8.65 25.15
C ILE A 74 -7.52 7.54 24.31
N LEU A 75 -6.19 7.37 24.34
CA LEU A 75 -5.53 6.27 23.64
C LEU A 75 -5.89 4.91 24.23
N GLU A 76 -6.05 4.81 25.55
CA GLU A 76 -6.49 3.58 26.20
C GLU A 76 -7.92 3.19 25.80
N MET A 77 -8.81 4.19 25.69
CA MET A 77 -10.17 3.99 25.19
C MET A 77 -10.21 3.62 23.70
N ASN A 78 -9.38 4.28 22.88
CA ASN A 78 -9.33 4.05 21.45
C ASN A 78 -7.89 4.14 20.93
N PRO A 79 -7.16 3.00 20.90
CA PRO A 79 -5.75 2.98 20.51
C PRO A 79 -5.52 3.43 19.06
N ARG A 80 -6.56 3.36 18.21
CA ARG A 80 -6.46 3.76 16.79
C ARG A 80 -6.21 5.25 16.63
N LEU A 81 -6.52 6.05 17.65
CA LEU A 81 -6.31 7.51 17.62
C LEU A 81 -4.83 7.92 17.57
N ILE A 82 -3.88 7.01 17.79
CA ILE A 82 -2.48 7.27 17.43
C ILE A 82 -2.36 7.68 15.94
N GLY A 83 -3.19 7.11 15.06
CA GLY A 83 -3.26 7.46 13.65
C GLY A 83 -3.72 8.90 13.42
N TYR A 84 -4.68 9.38 14.21
CA TYR A 84 -5.15 10.78 14.14
C TYR A 84 -4.01 11.75 14.44
N TYR A 85 -3.36 11.60 15.59
CA TYR A 85 -2.28 12.50 16.01
C TYR A 85 -1.06 12.40 15.07
N ARG A 86 -0.71 11.19 14.60
CA ARG A 86 0.34 11.02 13.60
C ARG A 86 0.06 11.80 12.32
N LEU A 87 -1.16 11.70 11.80
CA LEU A 87 -1.57 12.40 10.59
C LEU A 87 -1.61 13.92 10.79
N LEU A 88 -2.13 14.38 11.95
CA LEU A 88 -2.14 15.80 12.33
C LEU A 88 -0.73 16.40 12.36
N LEU A 89 0.23 15.66 12.91
CA LEU A 89 1.63 16.08 13.01
C LEU A 89 2.42 15.97 11.69
N GLY A 90 1.78 15.54 10.60
CA GLY A 90 2.44 15.46 9.30
C GLY A 90 3.32 14.23 9.11
N PHE A 91 3.22 13.21 9.97
CA PHE A 91 4.10 12.05 9.91
C PHE A 91 3.52 10.94 9.02
N PRO A 92 4.16 10.57 7.89
CA PRO A 92 3.68 9.48 7.04
C PRO A 92 3.82 8.12 7.74
N GLN A 93 2.87 7.22 7.50
CA GLN A 93 2.77 5.93 8.20
C GLN A 93 4.07 5.11 8.14
N LYS A 94 4.67 4.99 6.94
CA LYS A 94 5.94 4.25 6.75
C LYS A 94 7.07 4.86 7.57
N SER A 95 7.27 6.17 7.51
CA SER A 95 8.34 6.85 8.25
C SER A 95 8.13 6.73 9.77
N PHE A 96 6.89 6.89 10.23
CA PHE A 96 6.55 6.84 11.64
C PHE A 96 6.85 5.47 12.28
N TYR A 97 6.47 4.37 11.62
CA TYR A 97 6.62 3.02 12.16
C TYR A 97 7.92 2.30 11.78
N THR A 98 8.75 2.87 10.91
CA THR A 98 10.07 2.30 10.60
C THR A 98 11.06 2.64 11.71
N GLY A 99 11.99 1.72 12.01
CA GLY A 99 13.02 1.82 13.05
C GLY A 99 14.05 2.95 12.82
N GLU A 100 15.36 2.65 12.86
CA GLU A 100 16.41 3.69 12.78
C GLU A 100 16.36 4.56 11.52
N ARG A 101 15.77 4.08 10.43
CA ARG A 101 15.57 4.86 9.18
C ARG A 101 14.30 5.74 9.19
N GLY A 102 13.51 5.66 10.26
CA GLY A 102 12.27 6.40 10.45
C GLY A 102 12.24 7.10 11.80
N LEU A 103 11.08 7.17 12.44
CA LEU A 103 10.90 7.81 13.75
C LEU A 103 10.93 6.83 14.92
N GLY A 104 11.04 5.51 14.67
CA GLY A 104 11.22 4.52 15.73
C GLY A 104 9.95 4.11 16.49
N PHE A 105 8.76 4.52 16.07
CA PHE A 105 7.49 4.20 16.76
C PHE A 105 6.89 2.84 16.36
N GLY A 106 7.65 1.97 15.70
CA GLY A 106 7.19 0.68 15.17
C GLY A 106 6.51 -0.23 16.20
N VAL A 107 6.95 -0.17 17.47
CA VAL A 107 6.35 -0.91 18.58
C VAL A 107 4.87 -0.59 18.78
N PHE A 108 4.39 0.60 18.37
CA PHE A 108 3.01 1.05 18.51
C PHE A 108 2.13 0.79 17.28
N SER A 109 2.66 0.19 16.21
CA SER A 109 1.90 -0.07 14.97
C SER A 109 0.59 -0.84 15.21
N GLY A 110 0.59 -1.79 16.15
CA GLY A 110 -0.60 -2.53 16.55
C GLY A 110 -1.76 -1.66 17.03
N MET A 111 -1.48 -0.48 17.61
CA MET A 111 -2.52 0.44 18.07
C MET A 111 -3.32 1.01 16.90
N GLU A 112 -2.65 1.49 15.83
CA GLU A 112 -3.33 2.03 14.63
C GLU A 112 -4.07 0.92 13.86
N PHE A 113 -3.39 -0.20 13.59
CA PHE A 113 -3.93 -1.25 12.71
C PHE A 113 -4.94 -2.17 13.38
N LYS A 114 -4.69 -2.55 14.63
CA LYS A 114 -5.50 -3.54 15.36
C LYS A 114 -6.39 -2.90 16.42
N GLY A 115 -6.10 -1.67 16.86
CA GLY A 115 -6.84 -1.02 17.94
C GLY A 115 -6.59 -1.67 19.30
N ILE A 116 -5.39 -2.23 19.51
CA ILE A 116 -5.04 -2.96 20.73
C ILE A 116 -3.77 -2.36 21.33
N ILE A 117 -3.77 -2.25 22.67
CA ILE A 117 -2.56 -1.99 23.46
C ILE A 117 -2.15 -3.30 24.14
N THR A 118 -0.91 -3.72 23.90
CA THR A 118 -0.34 -4.92 24.51
C THR A 118 0.30 -4.60 25.86
N LYS A 119 0.51 -5.63 26.69
CA LYS A 119 1.24 -5.50 27.97
C LYS A 119 2.64 -4.92 27.81
N THR A 120 3.28 -5.13 26.66
CA THR A 120 4.60 -4.57 26.34
C THR A 120 4.52 -3.09 25.96
N GLN A 121 3.41 -2.66 25.33
CA GLN A 121 3.21 -1.25 24.93
C GLN A 121 2.77 -0.38 26.11
N GLN A 122 2.00 -0.92 27.07
CA GLN A 122 1.43 -0.17 28.19
C GLN A 122 2.46 0.70 28.93
N PRO A 123 3.64 0.20 29.34
CA PRO A 123 4.62 1.01 30.06
C PRO A 123 5.26 2.10 29.19
N LEU A 124 5.18 1.98 27.86
CA LEU A 124 5.81 2.89 26.90
C LEU A 124 4.87 4.03 26.46
N LEU A 125 3.57 3.96 26.80
CA LEU A 125 2.58 4.96 26.39
C LEU A 125 2.92 6.37 26.88
N VAL A 126 3.45 6.47 28.10
CA VAL A 126 3.83 7.77 28.68
C VAL A 126 4.92 8.45 27.84
N GLU A 127 5.92 7.69 27.40
CA GLU A 127 7.01 8.23 26.57
C GLU A 127 6.52 8.56 25.16
N LEU A 128 5.62 7.76 24.58
CA LEU A 128 4.94 8.08 23.32
C LEU A 128 4.21 9.43 23.42
N VAL A 129 3.39 9.61 24.45
CA VAL A 129 2.59 10.82 24.68
C VAL A 129 3.49 12.03 24.84
N LYS A 130 4.54 11.95 25.68
CA LYS A 130 5.50 13.06 25.86
C LYS A 130 6.18 13.45 24.54
N ALA A 131 6.64 12.45 23.78
CA ALA A 131 7.33 12.70 22.51
C ALA A 131 6.41 13.40 21.50
N LEU A 132 5.20 12.89 21.31
CA LEU A 132 4.26 13.47 20.34
C LEU A 132 3.67 14.79 20.80
N ASN A 133 3.42 14.98 22.10
CA ASN A 133 2.98 16.27 22.64
C ASN A 133 4.08 17.34 22.54
N THR A 134 5.35 16.94 22.59
CA THR A 134 6.45 17.87 22.29
C THR A 134 6.39 18.33 20.82
N SER A 135 6.21 17.41 19.88
CA SER A 135 6.01 17.77 18.46
C SER A 135 4.74 18.60 18.23
N ALA A 136 3.64 18.28 18.92
CA ALA A 136 2.40 19.05 18.85
C ALA A 136 2.60 20.48 19.36
N SER A 137 3.29 20.65 20.49
CA SER A 137 3.64 21.97 21.03
C SER A 137 4.45 22.79 20.02
N LEU A 138 5.44 22.17 19.35
CA LEU A 138 6.23 22.83 18.30
C LEU A 138 5.38 23.24 17.10
N LEU A 139 4.49 22.36 16.63
CA LEU A 139 3.57 22.66 15.52
C LEU A 139 2.63 23.83 15.88
N LEU A 140 1.96 23.75 17.02
CA LEU A 140 1.02 24.78 17.48
C LEU A 140 1.70 26.16 17.57
N ASN A 141 2.92 26.21 18.12
CA ASN A 141 3.66 27.45 18.31
C ASN A 141 4.31 27.99 17.02
N SER A 142 4.35 27.19 15.95
CA SER A 142 4.89 27.57 14.63
C SER A 142 3.80 28.07 13.67
N ILE A 143 2.53 27.81 13.96
CA ILE A 143 1.40 28.27 13.14
C ILE A 143 1.01 29.70 13.54
N SER A 144 0.61 30.52 12.56
CA SER A 144 0.05 31.84 12.85
C SER A 144 -1.15 31.72 13.78
N LYS A 145 -1.11 32.44 14.91
CA LYS A 145 -2.18 32.41 15.91
C LYS A 145 -3.54 32.76 15.33
N SER A 146 -3.62 33.63 14.32
CA SER A 146 -4.87 33.99 13.65
C SER A 146 -5.46 32.87 12.78
N ALA A 147 -4.68 31.85 12.41
CA ALA A 147 -5.12 30.74 11.60
C ALA A 147 -5.71 29.57 12.42
N ILE A 148 -5.53 29.59 13.75
CA ILE A 148 -5.97 28.50 14.64
C ILE A 148 -7.49 28.39 14.60
N SER A 149 -7.96 27.24 14.13
CA SER A 149 -9.37 26.89 13.98
C SER A 149 -9.53 25.37 14.01
N SER A 150 -10.75 24.89 14.26
CA SER A 150 -11.05 23.45 14.21
C SER A 150 -10.84 22.85 12.82
N SER A 151 -11.16 23.61 11.75
CA SER A 151 -10.95 23.18 10.37
C SER A 151 -9.48 23.02 10.02
N LEU A 152 -8.60 23.87 10.57
CA LEU A 152 -7.16 23.78 10.31
C LEU A 152 -6.59 22.39 10.66
N PHE A 153 -6.93 21.85 11.84
CA PHE A 153 -6.42 20.56 12.27
C PHE A 153 -6.92 19.42 11.38
N ARG A 154 -8.19 19.48 10.96
CA ARG A 154 -8.73 18.56 9.95
C ARG A 154 -7.96 18.67 8.63
N ASP A 155 -7.72 19.89 8.16
CA ASP A 155 -7.07 20.13 6.87
C ASP A 155 -5.61 19.65 6.89
N LEU A 156 -4.87 19.86 7.99
CA LEU A 156 -3.53 19.30 8.19
C LEU A 156 -3.53 17.77 8.18
N THR A 157 -4.48 17.14 8.89
CA THR A 157 -4.65 15.68 8.84
C THR A 157 -4.91 15.18 7.42
N LEU A 158 -5.75 15.88 6.63
CA LEU A 158 -6.07 15.51 5.25
C LEU A 158 -4.88 15.71 4.29
N LEU A 159 -4.07 16.76 4.49
CA LEU A 159 -2.84 16.99 3.73
C LEU A 159 -1.86 15.81 3.88
N THR A 160 -1.74 15.24 5.07
CA THR A 160 -0.91 14.05 5.32
C THR A 160 -1.54 12.77 4.79
N LEU A 161 -2.88 12.65 4.88
CA LEU A 161 -3.61 11.46 4.45
C LEU A 161 -3.69 11.32 2.92
N GLY A 162 -3.80 12.43 2.17
CA GLY A 162 -3.96 12.43 0.71
C GLY A 162 -2.91 11.58 -0.03
N PRO A 163 -1.60 11.80 0.19
CA PRO A 163 -0.55 10.97 -0.38
C PRO A 163 -0.65 9.48 0.01
N GLN A 164 -1.07 9.18 1.25
CA GLN A 164 -1.26 7.80 1.71
C GLN A 164 -2.40 7.11 0.95
N LEU A 165 -3.54 7.79 0.73
CA LEU A 165 -4.65 7.25 -0.08
C LEU A 165 -4.24 7.05 -1.54
N ARG A 166 -3.49 7.98 -2.11
CA ARG A 166 -2.98 7.86 -3.48
C ARG A 166 -2.01 6.69 -3.62
N GLY A 167 -1.07 6.53 -2.69
CA GLY A 167 -0.17 5.38 -2.65
C GLY A 167 -0.94 4.07 -2.48
N GLY A 168 -1.94 4.03 -1.60
CA GLY A 168 -2.81 2.87 -1.40
C GLY A 168 -3.54 2.45 -2.68
N ARG A 169 -4.17 3.40 -3.38
CA ARG A 169 -4.85 3.12 -4.66
C ARG A 169 -3.89 2.59 -5.73
N ASN A 170 -2.67 3.15 -5.82
CA ASN A 170 -1.69 2.67 -6.78
C ASN A 170 -1.30 1.21 -6.50
N ASN A 171 -1.18 0.83 -5.23
CA ASN A 171 -0.94 -0.55 -4.83
C ASN A 171 -2.14 -1.45 -5.16
N ASP A 172 -3.38 -0.99 -4.90
CA ASP A 172 -4.59 -1.74 -5.24
C ASP A 172 -4.67 -2.02 -6.74
N LEU A 173 -4.34 -1.02 -7.58
CA LEU A 173 -4.30 -1.17 -9.04
C LEU A 173 -3.25 -2.18 -9.47
N GLY A 174 -2.06 -2.14 -8.86
CA GLY A 174 -1.02 -3.15 -9.08
C GLY A 174 -1.50 -4.55 -8.72
N THR A 175 -2.06 -4.73 -7.52
CA THR A 175 -2.59 -6.01 -7.05
C THR A 175 -3.72 -6.53 -7.95
N ALA A 176 -4.63 -5.67 -8.37
CA ALA A 176 -5.72 -6.03 -9.27
C ALA A 176 -5.20 -6.49 -10.63
N ALA A 177 -4.20 -5.81 -11.18
CA ALA A 177 -3.54 -6.21 -12.42
C ALA A 177 -2.84 -7.56 -12.26
N THR A 178 -2.11 -7.79 -11.17
CA THR A 178 -1.46 -9.08 -10.88
C THR A 178 -2.46 -10.23 -10.81
N LYS A 179 -3.57 -10.04 -10.11
CA LYS A 179 -4.66 -11.04 -10.07
C LYS A 179 -5.27 -11.29 -11.45
N MET A 180 -5.56 -10.24 -12.21
CA MET A 180 -6.11 -10.38 -13.56
C MET A 180 -5.21 -11.21 -14.48
N VAL A 181 -3.90 -10.93 -14.48
CA VAL A 181 -2.93 -11.69 -15.27
C VAL A 181 -2.86 -13.15 -14.81
N PHE A 182 -2.88 -13.39 -13.50
CA PHE A 182 -2.87 -14.74 -12.95
C PHE A 182 -4.11 -15.55 -13.37
N GLU A 183 -5.29 -14.95 -13.38
CA GLU A 183 -6.51 -15.57 -13.90
C GLU A 183 -6.42 -15.83 -15.41
N ILE A 184 -5.83 -14.92 -16.20
CA ILE A 184 -5.59 -15.16 -17.63
C ILE A 184 -4.68 -16.38 -17.84
N ILE A 185 -3.62 -16.50 -17.05
CA ILE A 185 -2.73 -17.67 -17.10
C ILE A 185 -3.47 -18.93 -16.66
N ARG A 186 -4.31 -18.86 -15.62
CA ARG A 186 -5.15 -19.98 -15.17
C ARG A 186 -6.05 -20.47 -16.30
N ASP A 187 -6.76 -19.56 -16.96
CA ASP A 187 -7.62 -19.87 -18.12
C ASP A 187 -6.84 -20.57 -19.25
N ILE A 188 -5.58 -20.17 -19.48
CA ILE A 188 -4.73 -20.77 -20.53
C ILE A 188 -4.35 -22.20 -20.19
N VAL A 189 -4.09 -22.51 -18.91
CA VAL A 189 -3.57 -23.81 -18.47
C VAL A 189 -4.61 -24.71 -17.82
N ASP A 190 -5.89 -24.32 -17.84
CA ASP A 190 -6.99 -24.92 -17.07
C ASP A 190 -7.05 -26.45 -17.19
N GLU A 191 -6.93 -26.97 -18.42
CA GLU A 191 -7.00 -28.40 -18.71
C GLU A 191 -5.86 -29.22 -18.07
N ALA A 192 -4.73 -28.58 -17.73
CA ALA A 192 -3.56 -29.24 -17.16
C ALA A 192 -3.43 -29.08 -15.63
N ILE A 193 -4.37 -28.37 -14.98
CA ILE A 193 -4.32 -28.07 -13.55
C ILE A 193 -4.56 -29.35 -12.72
N ILE A 194 -3.65 -29.62 -11.79
CA ILE A 194 -3.81 -30.68 -10.76
C ILE A 194 -4.29 -30.07 -9.43
N LEU A 195 -3.79 -28.88 -9.11
CA LEU A 195 -4.12 -28.17 -7.87
C LEU A 195 -4.07 -26.68 -8.13
N SER A 196 -5.04 -25.95 -7.58
CA SER A 196 -5.03 -24.48 -7.62
C SER A 196 -5.54 -23.88 -6.31
N SER A 197 -4.92 -22.78 -5.92
CA SER A 197 -5.33 -21.82 -4.88
C SER A 197 -5.38 -20.42 -5.48
N GLU A 198 -5.72 -19.42 -4.66
CA GLU A 198 -5.74 -18.01 -5.07
C GLU A 198 -4.37 -17.47 -5.53
N ASP A 199 -3.28 -18.07 -5.07
CA ASP A 199 -1.90 -17.60 -5.26
C ASP A 199 -0.98 -18.62 -5.95
N LYS A 200 -1.49 -19.82 -6.28
CA LYS A 200 -0.70 -20.90 -6.85
C LYS A 200 -1.52 -21.81 -7.78
N ILE A 201 -0.91 -22.21 -8.88
CA ILE A 201 -1.39 -23.23 -9.80
C ILE A 201 -0.29 -24.27 -9.91
N VAL A 202 -0.65 -25.54 -9.80
CA VAL A 202 0.23 -26.69 -10.04
C VAL A 202 -0.37 -27.50 -11.17
N LEU A 203 0.44 -27.73 -12.20
CA LEU A 203 0.06 -28.44 -13.40
C LEU A 203 1.04 -29.55 -13.71
N LYS A 204 0.59 -30.55 -14.48
CA LYS A 204 1.44 -31.64 -14.96
C LYS A 204 1.83 -31.35 -16.39
N ASN A 205 3.13 -31.25 -16.66
CA ASN A 205 3.59 -31.11 -18.03
C ASN A 205 3.58 -32.45 -18.78
N ALA A 206 3.77 -32.41 -20.10
CA ALA A 206 3.79 -33.58 -20.98
C ALA A 206 4.89 -34.61 -20.60
N ALA A 207 5.96 -34.17 -19.92
CA ALA A 207 6.99 -35.05 -19.38
C ALA A 207 6.63 -35.66 -18.00
N GLY A 208 5.41 -35.42 -17.52
CA GLY A 208 4.88 -35.92 -16.26
C GLY A 208 5.44 -35.23 -15.01
N ARG A 209 6.12 -34.10 -15.14
CA ARG A 209 6.71 -33.33 -14.03
C ARG A 209 5.75 -32.24 -13.56
N GLU A 210 5.91 -31.85 -12.30
CA GLU A 210 5.13 -30.76 -11.70
C GLU A 210 5.71 -29.41 -12.14
N THR A 211 4.88 -28.56 -12.72
CA THR A 211 5.17 -27.15 -12.96
C THR A 211 4.28 -26.31 -12.04
N SER A 212 4.85 -25.29 -11.41
CA SER A 212 4.14 -24.36 -10.55
C SER A 212 4.16 -22.96 -11.12
N ILE A 213 3.00 -22.30 -11.10
CA ILE A 213 2.80 -20.88 -11.38
C ILE A 213 2.31 -20.25 -10.08
N GLU A 214 3.04 -19.30 -9.50
CA GLU A 214 2.69 -18.75 -8.19
C GLU A 214 3.02 -17.26 -8.06
N PHE A 215 2.31 -16.57 -7.17
CA PHE A 215 2.70 -15.23 -6.74
C PHE A 215 4.05 -15.26 -6.04
N SER A 216 4.82 -14.22 -6.25
CA SER A 216 6.14 -14.03 -5.64
C SER A 216 6.31 -12.59 -5.17
N SER A 217 7.25 -12.37 -4.25
CA SER A 217 7.50 -11.03 -3.71
C SER A 217 8.29 -10.13 -4.66
N ASP A 218 9.10 -10.73 -5.55
CA ASP A 218 9.96 -10.06 -6.53
C ASP A 218 10.58 -11.14 -7.45
N PRO A 219 10.08 -11.37 -8.68
CA PRO A 219 9.04 -10.64 -9.43
C PRO A 219 7.60 -11.05 -9.01
N ASP A 220 6.58 -10.39 -9.56
CA ASP A 220 5.16 -10.58 -9.20
C ASP A 220 4.63 -12.03 -9.40
N ILE A 221 4.93 -12.66 -10.54
CA ILE A 221 4.55 -14.06 -10.84
C ILE A 221 5.78 -14.84 -11.30
N ILE A 222 5.91 -16.07 -10.83
CA ILE A 222 7.00 -16.97 -11.22
C ILE A 222 6.48 -18.30 -11.74
N ILE A 223 7.17 -18.85 -12.74
CA ILE A 223 6.90 -20.18 -13.31
C ILE A 223 8.14 -21.03 -13.15
N ARG A 224 7.98 -22.19 -12.51
CA ARG A 224 9.08 -23.12 -12.19
C ARG A 224 8.67 -24.56 -12.37
N GLU A 225 9.61 -25.38 -12.80
CA GLU A 225 9.42 -26.82 -12.94
C GLU A 225 10.19 -27.56 -11.83
N LYS A 226 9.55 -28.53 -11.18
CA LYS A 226 10.17 -29.38 -10.18
C LYS A 226 10.83 -30.59 -10.83
N LEU A 227 12.14 -30.71 -10.63
CA LEU A 227 12.93 -31.82 -11.12
C LEU A 227 12.80 -33.04 -10.20
N LYS A 228 13.12 -34.23 -10.71
CA LYS A 228 13.13 -35.48 -9.93
C LYS A 228 14.04 -35.41 -8.69
N SER A 229 15.07 -34.56 -8.72
CA SER A 229 15.98 -34.32 -7.61
C SER A 229 15.37 -33.49 -6.47
N GLY A 230 14.15 -32.97 -6.63
CA GLY A 230 13.51 -32.03 -5.71
C GLY A 230 13.94 -30.57 -5.91
N LYS A 231 14.90 -30.31 -6.79
CA LYS A 231 15.30 -28.95 -7.19
C LYS A 231 14.30 -28.34 -8.15
N TYR A 232 14.25 -27.02 -8.21
CA TYR A 232 13.45 -26.28 -9.18
C TYR A 232 14.31 -25.78 -10.34
N ARG A 233 13.75 -25.83 -11.54
CA ARG A 233 14.21 -25.09 -12.71
C ARG A 233 13.35 -23.84 -12.86
N ASN A 234 13.99 -22.69 -12.86
CA ASN A 234 13.34 -21.38 -12.91
C ASN A 234 13.13 -20.98 -14.38
N TRP A 235 11.88 -21.00 -14.85
CA TRP A 235 11.57 -20.74 -16.24
C TRP A 235 11.31 -19.26 -16.46
N ILE A 236 10.21 -18.73 -15.92
CA ILE A 236 9.76 -17.38 -16.21
C ILE A 236 9.63 -16.56 -14.93
N ALA A 237 10.16 -15.35 -14.98
CA ALA A 237 9.96 -14.27 -14.05
C ALA A 237 9.05 -13.22 -14.72
N ILE A 238 7.87 -12.95 -14.18
CA ILE A 238 6.90 -12.02 -14.76
C ILE A 238 6.69 -10.85 -13.80
N GLU A 239 6.99 -9.64 -14.27
CA GLU A 239 6.77 -8.39 -13.55
C GLU A 239 5.60 -7.60 -14.17
N ILE A 240 4.73 -7.03 -13.32
CA ILE A 240 3.47 -6.41 -13.74
C ILE A 240 3.43 -4.94 -13.33
N LYS A 241 3.44 -4.04 -14.32
CA LYS A 241 3.31 -2.59 -14.12
C LYS A 241 1.90 -2.13 -14.48
N GLY A 242 0.95 -2.52 -13.61
CA GLY A 242 -0.50 -2.41 -13.86
C GLY A 242 -1.13 -1.01 -13.85
N GLY A 243 -0.49 0.01 -13.28
CA GLY A 243 -1.08 1.37 -13.32
C GLY A 243 -1.05 1.98 -14.72
N THR A 244 -1.91 2.96 -14.99
CA THR A 244 -2.15 3.52 -16.33
C THR A 244 -1.38 4.81 -16.64
N ASP A 245 -0.54 5.28 -15.71
CA ASP A 245 0.17 6.55 -15.82
C ASP A 245 1.42 6.46 -16.71
N ALA A 246 1.26 6.86 -17.98
CA ALA A 246 2.34 6.89 -18.95
C ALA A 246 3.44 7.90 -18.63
N ALA A 247 3.15 8.97 -17.86
CA ALA A 247 4.14 9.99 -17.52
C ALA A 247 5.24 9.45 -16.58
N ASN A 248 4.97 8.33 -15.91
CA ASN A 248 5.90 7.67 -14.99
C ASN A 248 6.47 6.35 -15.57
N SER A 249 6.47 6.21 -16.90
CA SER A 249 6.90 5.00 -17.61
C SER A 249 8.35 4.61 -17.31
N HIS A 250 9.28 5.56 -17.41
CA HIS A 250 10.72 5.34 -17.18
C HIS A 250 11.01 4.73 -15.81
N ASN A 251 10.48 5.33 -14.73
CA ASN A 251 10.69 4.81 -13.37
C ASN A 251 10.10 3.41 -13.21
N ARG A 252 8.92 3.15 -13.78
CA ARG A 252 8.25 1.84 -13.69
C ARG A 252 9.01 0.75 -14.44
N LEU A 253 9.53 1.06 -15.62
CA LEU A 253 10.35 0.13 -16.40
C LEU A 253 11.69 -0.13 -15.70
N GLY A 254 12.33 0.90 -15.14
CA GLY A 254 13.54 0.73 -14.33
C GLY A 254 13.32 -0.07 -13.04
N GLU A 255 12.12 -0.03 -12.45
CA GLU A 255 11.75 -0.93 -11.35
C GLU A 255 11.61 -2.39 -11.81
N ALA A 256 11.02 -2.63 -13.00
CA ALA A 256 10.94 -3.97 -13.57
C ALA A 256 12.32 -4.54 -13.88
N GLU A 257 13.20 -3.71 -14.44
CA GLU A 257 14.59 -4.09 -14.72
C GLU A 257 15.33 -4.57 -13.48
N LYS A 258 15.18 -3.86 -12.35
CA LYS A 258 15.81 -4.26 -11.09
C LYS A 258 15.30 -5.62 -10.59
N SER A 259 14.02 -5.91 -10.78
CA SER A 259 13.42 -7.21 -10.45
C SER A 259 14.03 -8.31 -11.33
N HIS A 260 14.02 -8.09 -12.64
CA HIS A 260 14.53 -9.04 -13.62
C HIS A 260 16.03 -9.33 -13.47
N GLN A 261 16.85 -8.33 -13.15
CA GLN A 261 18.27 -8.53 -12.85
C GLN A 261 18.48 -9.51 -11.68
N LYS A 262 17.70 -9.39 -10.60
CA LYS A 262 17.74 -10.34 -9.49
C LYS A 262 17.24 -11.72 -9.90
N ALA A 263 16.18 -11.78 -10.71
CA ALA A 263 15.64 -13.03 -11.23
C ALA A 263 16.68 -13.79 -12.08
N LYS A 264 17.39 -13.11 -13.00
CA LYS A 264 18.47 -13.73 -13.78
C LYS A 264 19.61 -14.23 -12.89
N GLN A 265 19.96 -13.50 -11.82
CA GLN A 265 20.99 -13.96 -10.86
C GLN A 265 20.61 -15.26 -10.15
N VAL A 266 19.31 -15.53 -9.95
CA VAL A 266 18.82 -16.80 -9.37
C VAL A 266 18.41 -17.82 -10.44
N GLY A 267 18.78 -17.59 -11.71
CA GLY A 267 18.71 -18.56 -12.79
C GLY A 267 17.36 -18.65 -13.51
N TYR A 268 16.52 -17.61 -13.47
CA TYR A 268 15.36 -17.54 -14.37
C TYR A 268 15.81 -17.46 -15.82
N THR A 269 15.14 -18.21 -16.69
CA THR A 269 15.48 -18.30 -18.12
C THR A 269 14.94 -17.09 -18.86
N GLU A 270 13.68 -16.75 -18.63
CA GLU A 270 12.98 -15.63 -19.25
C GLU A 270 12.42 -14.64 -18.22
N CYS A 271 12.38 -13.37 -18.64
CA CYS A 271 11.88 -12.24 -17.87
C CYS A 271 10.86 -11.45 -18.70
N TRP A 272 9.62 -11.36 -18.25
CA TRP A 272 8.53 -10.73 -19.01
C TRP A 272 7.97 -9.53 -18.23
N THR A 273 7.74 -8.41 -18.93
CA THR A 273 7.11 -7.23 -18.34
C THR A 273 5.72 -7.01 -18.94
N LEU A 274 4.69 -6.99 -18.10
CA LEU A 274 3.32 -6.68 -18.49
C LEU A 274 2.99 -5.22 -18.16
N ILE A 275 2.55 -4.45 -19.15
CA ILE A 275 2.41 -2.99 -19.08
C ILE A 275 0.94 -2.58 -19.17
N GLY A 276 0.47 -1.78 -18.20
CA GLY A 276 -0.89 -1.21 -18.16
C GLY A 276 -1.04 0.18 -18.81
N PHE A 277 0.04 0.75 -19.34
CA PHE A 277 0.11 2.08 -19.95
C PHE A 277 0.74 2.00 -21.35
N GLN A 278 0.46 3.00 -22.19
CA GLN A 278 1.05 3.07 -23.53
C GLN A 278 2.51 3.55 -23.45
N VAL A 279 3.43 2.86 -24.13
CA VAL A 279 4.85 3.22 -24.21
C VAL A 279 5.43 2.80 -25.56
N ASP A 280 6.47 3.48 -26.03
CA ASP A 280 7.24 2.99 -27.18
C ASP A 280 8.04 1.75 -26.74
N LEU A 281 7.83 0.61 -27.42
CA LEU A 281 8.52 -0.64 -27.07
C LEU A 281 10.03 -0.55 -27.22
N THR A 282 10.53 0.29 -28.12
CA THR A 282 11.98 0.54 -28.28
C THR A 282 12.54 1.21 -27.04
N ILE A 283 11.82 2.20 -26.51
CA ILE A 283 12.18 2.87 -25.26
C ILE A 283 12.07 1.87 -24.10
N ALA A 284 11.00 1.07 -24.06
CA ALA A 284 10.80 0.06 -23.02
C ALA A 284 11.96 -0.95 -22.96
N SER A 285 12.40 -1.46 -24.11
CA SER A 285 13.57 -2.34 -24.21
C SER A 285 14.87 -1.66 -23.80
N SER A 286 15.02 -0.36 -24.02
CA SER A 286 16.21 0.38 -23.57
C SER A 286 16.24 0.60 -22.05
N GLU A 287 15.08 0.78 -21.43
CA GLU A 287 14.92 1.01 -19.99
C GLU A 287 14.90 -0.29 -19.17
N SER A 288 14.45 -1.40 -19.77
CA SER A 288 14.54 -2.73 -19.17
C SER A 288 15.13 -3.75 -20.15
N PRO A 289 16.47 -3.72 -20.35
CA PRO A 289 17.16 -4.61 -21.27
C PRO A 289 17.14 -6.08 -20.84
N THR A 290 16.85 -6.39 -19.57
CA THR A 290 16.72 -7.78 -19.09
C THR A 290 15.34 -8.36 -19.44
N THR A 291 14.37 -7.54 -19.83
CA THR A 291 13.06 -8.03 -20.27
C THR A 291 13.15 -8.67 -21.66
N ASP A 292 12.82 -9.95 -21.73
CA ASP A 292 12.76 -10.75 -22.96
C ASP A 292 11.47 -10.46 -23.76
N LYS A 293 10.34 -10.25 -23.07
CA LYS A 293 9.04 -9.94 -23.72
C LYS A 293 8.23 -8.86 -22.99
N PHE A 294 7.57 -8.01 -23.78
CA PHE A 294 6.63 -7.01 -23.30
C PHE A 294 5.22 -7.33 -23.78
N TYR A 295 4.24 -7.27 -22.88
CA TYR A 295 2.82 -7.47 -23.21
C TYR A 295 1.97 -6.33 -22.67
N TYR A 296 0.99 -5.87 -23.44
CA TYR A 296 0.01 -4.90 -22.96
C TYR A 296 -1.14 -5.60 -22.25
N ILE A 297 -1.33 -5.31 -20.97
CA ILE A 297 -2.41 -5.91 -20.16
C ILE A 297 -3.79 -5.75 -20.82
N PRO A 298 -4.17 -4.57 -21.37
CA PRO A 298 -5.46 -4.42 -22.05
C PRO A 298 -5.64 -5.37 -23.25
N ASN A 299 -4.56 -5.74 -23.95
CA ASN A 299 -4.63 -6.64 -25.08
C ASN A 299 -4.78 -8.10 -24.61
N LEU A 300 -4.19 -8.48 -23.47
CA LEU A 300 -4.36 -9.82 -22.90
C LEU A 300 -5.79 -10.10 -22.42
N VAL A 301 -6.57 -9.06 -22.09
CA VAL A 301 -8.00 -9.22 -21.75
C VAL A 301 -8.84 -9.53 -22.99
N ALA A 302 -8.42 -9.06 -24.17
CA ALA A 302 -9.06 -9.35 -25.43
C ALA A 302 -8.53 -10.70 -25.97
N LYS A 303 -9.27 -11.80 -25.74
CA LYS A 303 -8.86 -13.17 -26.11
C LYS A 303 -8.66 -13.38 -27.62
N ASP A 304 -9.13 -12.45 -28.44
CA ASP A 304 -8.96 -12.41 -29.90
C ASP A 304 -7.77 -11.56 -30.35
N SER A 305 -7.02 -10.95 -29.42
CA SER A 305 -5.86 -10.12 -29.75
C SER A 305 -4.63 -10.97 -30.11
N VAL A 306 -3.76 -10.38 -30.93
CA VAL A 306 -2.46 -10.96 -31.30
C VAL A 306 -1.58 -11.15 -30.06
N ASP A 307 -1.57 -10.19 -29.13
CA ASP A 307 -0.81 -10.29 -27.88
C ASP A 307 -1.30 -11.45 -27.02
N TYR A 308 -2.63 -11.68 -26.93
CA TYR A 308 -3.17 -12.82 -26.19
C TYR A 308 -2.77 -14.16 -26.83
N ALA A 309 -2.84 -14.25 -28.17
CA ALA A 309 -2.44 -15.45 -28.88
C ALA A 309 -0.95 -15.78 -28.66
N ASP A 310 -0.05 -14.80 -28.82
CA ASP A 310 1.38 -14.99 -28.52
C ASP A 310 1.60 -15.33 -27.04
N PHE A 311 0.97 -14.60 -26.12
CA PHE A 311 1.09 -14.87 -24.68
C PHE A 311 0.65 -16.30 -24.33
N LYS A 312 -0.48 -16.75 -24.87
CA LYS A 312 -1.00 -18.11 -24.70
C LYS A 312 0.00 -19.14 -25.22
N GLU A 313 0.46 -19.00 -26.46
CA GLU A 313 1.40 -19.93 -27.10
C GLU A 313 2.69 -20.08 -26.27
N ASN A 314 3.25 -18.96 -25.80
CA ASN A 314 4.48 -18.98 -25.01
C ASN A 314 4.26 -19.58 -23.61
N ILE A 315 3.13 -19.30 -22.95
CA ILE A 315 2.78 -19.95 -21.67
C ILE A 315 2.66 -21.47 -21.85
N ILE A 316 1.97 -21.94 -22.89
CA ILE A 316 1.81 -23.37 -23.18
C ILE A 316 3.18 -24.01 -23.43
N ALA A 317 3.98 -23.42 -24.32
CA ALA A 317 5.30 -23.93 -24.68
C ALA A 317 6.24 -24.04 -23.46
N LEU A 318 6.27 -23.02 -22.60
CA LEU A 318 7.18 -22.96 -21.45
C LEU A 318 6.70 -23.78 -20.26
N THR A 319 5.38 -23.95 -20.09
CA THR A 319 4.83 -24.87 -19.09
C THR A 319 4.88 -26.33 -19.55
N GLY A 320 5.03 -26.56 -20.86
CA GLY A 320 5.21 -27.87 -21.48
C GLY A 320 3.93 -28.70 -21.48
N ILE A 321 2.76 -28.04 -21.55
CA ILE A 321 1.46 -28.72 -21.64
C ILE A 321 1.10 -28.98 -23.12
N SER A 322 0.19 -29.90 -23.36
CA SER A 322 -0.34 -30.16 -24.70
C SER A 322 -1.38 -29.09 -25.06
N ASP A 323 -1.37 -28.66 -26.33
CA ASP A 323 -2.43 -27.83 -26.93
C ASP A 323 -3.76 -28.60 -27.06
#